data_AF-A0A970N656-F1
#
_entry.id   AF-A0A970N656-F1
#
_cell.length_a   1.000
_cell.length_b   1.000
_cell.length_c   1.000
_cell.angle_alpha   90.00
_cell.angle_beta   90.00
_cell.angle_gamma   90.00
#
_symmetry.space_group_name_H-M   'P 1'
#
loop_
_entity.id
_entity.type
_entity.pdbx_description
1 polymer ?
#
loop_
_entity_poly.entity_id
_entity_poly.type
_entity_poly.pdbx_seq_one_letter_code
_entity_poly.pdbx_strand_id
1 'polypeptide(L)'
;MSALGLTISYISSGKSKIYVRYSEAAGSASDYEVTLSHEFNHAVMSAYQITTAESWFKESFSSMMALVYHGSSTSWYNYYVQEYLSRSYYSITNTYYPGIAYGALMYPLYIYTYLGGLPTIRSIYEEYPDAGNPYDAITDSVYISNYRYAFLASVSRNYKPVNYYTYATSAWETGSINNFSVPFASTTNMGVNPMACHYQRFSSSTNIGTAYFTVEITSSDGSGMMLNKITETATGTLSISTVSTSFTRITVQQANFGSTINKLTLIPVNTNSSGGLICYRLTAST
;
A
#
# COMPACT_ATOMS: atom_id res chain seq x y z
N MET A 1 14.50 -43.88 -11.01
CA MET A 1 13.61 -42.89 -10.36
C MET A 1 14.43 -42.19 -9.28
N SER A 2 15.06 -41.06 -9.62
CA SER A 2 15.90 -40.31 -8.68
C SER A 2 15.04 -39.47 -7.76
N ALA A 3 15.29 -39.61 -6.46
CA ALA A 3 14.75 -38.73 -5.44
C ALA A 3 15.15 -37.28 -5.77
N LEU A 4 14.17 -36.38 -5.82
CA LEU A 4 14.40 -34.94 -5.80
C LEU A 4 15.22 -34.63 -4.54
N GLY A 5 16.50 -34.31 -4.73
CA GLY A 5 17.43 -33.98 -3.65
C GLY A 5 17.00 -32.71 -2.94
N LEU A 6 16.20 -32.85 -1.89
CA LEU A 6 15.89 -31.78 -0.95
C LEU A 6 17.13 -31.53 -0.08
N THR A 7 17.91 -30.53 -0.43
CA THR A 7 18.98 -30.03 0.45
C THR A 7 18.35 -29.08 1.46
N ILE A 8 18.29 -29.49 2.73
CA ILE A 8 17.87 -28.66 3.86
C ILE A 8 19.13 -28.10 4.52
N SER A 9 19.32 -26.78 4.47
CA SER A 9 20.43 -26.10 5.12
C SER A 9 19.98 -25.42 6.42
N TYR A 10 20.64 -25.74 7.54
CA TYR A 10 20.39 -25.12 8.85
C TYR A 10 21.25 -23.88 9.01
N ILE A 11 20.62 -22.71 9.18
CA ILE A 11 21.32 -21.41 9.23
C ILE A 11 21.63 -20.97 10.69
N SER A 12 21.01 -21.58 11.71
CA SER A 12 21.43 -21.41 13.12
C SER A 12 20.94 -22.52 14.05
N SER A 13 21.60 -22.67 15.21
CA SER A 13 21.20 -23.53 16.33
C SER A 13 20.33 -22.80 17.39
N GLY A 14 19.76 -21.64 17.05
CA GLY A 14 18.97 -20.79 17.96
C GLY A 14 17.48 -21.15 18.04
N LYS A 15 16.69 -20.32 18.76
CA LYS A 15 15.24 -20.50 19.00
C LYS A 15 14.37 -20.44 17.73
N SER A 16 14.91 -20.01 16.59
CA SER A 16 14.18 -19.81 15.34
C SER A 16 14.87 -20.58 14.21
N LYS A 17 14.06 -21.29 13.39
CA LYS A 17 14.53 -22.09 12.26
C LYS A 17 13.98 -21.51 10.97
N ILE A 18 14.85 -21.30 9.99
CA ILE A 18 14.48 -20.85 8.64
C ILE A 18 14.57 -22.05 7.71
N TYR A 19 13.52 -22.31 6.93
CA TYR A 19 13.50 -23.35 5.90
C TYR A 19 13.25 -22.69 4.55
N VAL A 20 14.22 -22.78 3.64
CA VAL A 20 14.08 -22.28 2.28
C VAL A 20 14.16 -23.45 1.31
N ARG A 21 13.20 -23.54 0.38
CA ARG A 21 13.25 -24.53 -0.70
C ARG A 21 14.01 -23.95 -1.88
N TYR A 22 15.09 -24.60 -2.28
CA TYR A 22 15.86 -24.28 -3.48
C TYR A 22 15.69 -25.39 -4.52
N SER A 23 15.53 -25.01 -5.78
CA SER A 23 15.56 -25.93 -6.93
C SER A 23 16.46 -25.34 -8.00
N GLU A 24 17.58 -26.01 -8.28
CA GLU A 24 18.51 -25.64 -9.36
C GLU A 24 17.82 -25.59 -10.73
N ALA A 25 16.75 -26.38 -10.91
CA ALA A 25 16.00 -26.48 -12.16
C ALA A 25 15.01 -25.32 -12.41
N ALA A 26 14.70 -24.50 -11.39
CA ALA A 26 13.72 -23.41 -11.49
C ALA A 26 14.36 -22.04 -11.78
N GLY A 27 15.69 -21.95 -11.82
CA GLY A 27 16.41 -20.84 -12.43
C GLY A 27 16.06 -19.45 -11.91
N SER A 28 16.37 -19.13 -10.65
CA SER A 28 17.01 -17.87 -10.29
C SER A 28 17.59 -17.94 -8.87
N ALA A 29 18.90 -17.70 -8.70
CA ALA A 29 19.50 -17.57 -7.37
C ALA A 29 18.90 -16.39 -6.59
N SER A 30 18.37 -15.39 -7.31
CA SER A 30 17.74 -14.19 -6.75
C SER A 30 16.47 -14.46 -5.97
N ASP A 31 15.59 -15.38 -6.41
CA ASP A 31 14.34 -15.65 -5.67
C ASP A 31 14.61 -16.40 -4.36
N TYR A 32 15.64 -17.25 -4.33
CA TYR A 32 16.10 -17.92 -3.12
C TYR A 32 16.66 -16.92 -2.11
N GLU A 33 17.55 -16.04 -2.57
CA GLU A 33 18.18 -15.01 -1.77
C GLU A 33 17.16 -14.06 -1.14
N VAL A 34 16.21 -13.58 -1.94
CA VAL A 34 15.10 -12.73 -1.48
C VAL A 34 14.22 -13.43 -0.45
N THR A 35 13.85 -14.69 -0.71
CA THR A 35 13.08 -15.50 0.24
C THR A 35 13.85 -15.69 1.54
N LEU A 36 15.15 -16.00 1.46
CA LEU A 36 15.99 -16.16 2.64
C LEU A 36 16.08 -14.86 3.44
N SER A 37 16.26 -13.71 2.79
CA SER A 37 16.29 -12.42 3.47
C SER A 37 14.95 -12.09 4.13
N HIS A 38 13.82 -12.42 3.48
CA HIS A 38 12.48 -12.24 4.05
C HIS A 38 12.34 -13.06 5.34
N GLU A 39 12.62 -14.35 5.28
CA GLU A 39 12.53 -15.26 6.42
C GLU A 39 13.56 -14.97 7.52
N PHE A 40 14.74 -14.45 7.16
CA PHE A 40 15.73 -14.00 8.12
C PHE A 40 15.19 -12.86 9.00
N ASN A 41 14.45 -11.92 8.42
CA ASN A 41 13.86 -10.82 9.19
C ASN A 41 12.74 -11.32 10.13
N HIS A 42 11.96 -12.33 9.72
CA HIS A 42 11.04 -13.04 10.62
C HIS A 42 11.76 -13.69 11.80
N ALA A 43 12.91 -14.34 11.56
CA ALA A 43 13.72 -14.94 12.62
C ALA A 43 14.32 -13.88 13.56
N VAL A 44 14.79 -12.74 13.04
CA VAL A 44 15.26 -11.61 13.85
C VAL A 44 14.14 -11.10 14.75
N MET A 45 12.95 -10.83 14.20
CA MET A 45 11.79 -10.41 15.00
C MET A 45 11.48 -11.41 16.13
N SER A 46 11.51 -12.71 15.84
CA SER A 46 11.31 -13.77 16.83
C SER A 46 12.40 -13.78 17.92
N ALA A 47 13.67 -13.59 17.54
CA ALA A 47 14.80 -13.58 18.46
C ALA A 47 14.75 -12.42 19.46
N TYR A 48 14.26 -11.26 19.03
CA TYR A 48 14.04 -10.07 19.87
C TYR A 48 12.68 -10.06 20.57
N GLN A 49 11.94 -11.19 20.57
CA GLN A 49 10.62 -11.33 21.19
C GLN A 49 9.57 -10.32 20.67
N ILE A 50 9.71 -9.88 19.42
CA ILE A 50 8.71 -9.09 18.71
C ILE A 50 7.57 -10.02 18.26
N THR A 51 6.92 -10.66 19.22
CA THR A 51 5.86 -11.65 18.99
C THR A 51 4.50 -10.99 18.84
N THR A 52 4.35 -9.78 19.36
CA THR A 52 3.09 -9.06 19.46
C THR A 52 2.66 -8.37 18.16
N ALA A 53 3.52 -8.38 17.12
CA ALA A 53 3.16 -7.69 15.90
C ALA A 53 2.06 -8.40 15.08
N GLU A 54 1.12 -7.65 14.48
CA GLU A 54 0.11 -8.16 13.55
C GLU A 54 0.78 -8.85 12.37
N SER A 55 0.13 -9.92 11.89
CA SER A 55 0.66 -10.76 10.82
C SER A 55 0.96 -9.95 9.56
N TRP A 56 0.07 -9.02 9.18
CA TRP A 56 0.27 -8.20 7.99
C TRP A 56 1.53 -7.35 8.09
N PHE A 57 1.81 -6.74 9.24
CA PHE A 57 2.96 -5.85 9.40
C PHE A 57 4.27 -6.63 9.45
N LYS A 58 4.26 -7.82 10.08
CA LYS A 58 5.40 -8.75 10.02
C LYS A 58 5.75 -9.10 8.57
N GLU A 59 4.77 -9.47 7.76
CA GLU A 59 5.00 -9.79 6.33
C GLU A 59 5.43 -8.56 5.52
N SER A 60 4.78 -7.41 5.71
CA SER A 60 5.15 -6.16 5.04
C SER A 60 6.57 -5.71 5.39
N PHE A 61 6.96 -5.78 6.66
CA PHE A 61 8.29 -5.37 7.13
C PHE A 61 9.38 -6.32 6.62
N SER A 62 9.19 -7.64 6.73
CA SER A 62 10.13 -8.62 6.17
C SER A 62 10.29 -8.46 4.66
N SER A 63 9.19 -8.18 3.96
CA SER A 63 9.21 -7.90 2.51
C SER A 63 10.01 -6.63 2.21
N MET A 64 9.82 -5.56 2.98
CA MET A 64 10.55 -4.31 2.83
C MET A 64 12.05 -4.48 3.12
N MET A 65 12.41 -5.20 4.18
CA MET A 65 13.81 -5.44 4.52
C MET A 65 14.54 -6.25 3.45
N ALA A 66 13.88 -7.27 2.90
CA ALA A 66 14.43 -8.04 1.80
C ALA A 66 14.53 -7.21 0.50
N LEU A 67 13.58 -6.30 0.25
CA LEU A 67 13.69 -5.32 -0.85
C LEU A 67 14.88 -4.37 -0.66
N VAL A 68 15.10 -3.86 0.56
CA VAL A 68 16.21 -2.95 0.87
C VAL A 68 17.56 -3.66 0.71
N TYR A 69 17.64 -4.94 1.08
CA TYR A 69 18.87 -5.73 1.02
C TYR A 69 19.20 -6.26 -0.38
N HIS A 70 18.22 -6.78 -1.12
CA HIS A 70 18.42 -7.34 -2.47
C HIS A 70 18.22 -6.35 -3.61
N GLY A 71 17.59 -5.20 -3.34
CA GLY A 71 17.26 -4.21 -4.35
C GLY A 71 15.95 -4.50 -5.09
N SER A 72 15.56 -3.57 -5.95
CA SER A 72 14.21 -3.43 -6.51
C SER A 72 13.83 -4.40 -7.63
N SER A 73 14.75 -5.26 -8.07
CA SER A 73 14.67 -5.89 -9.41
C SER A 73 14.05 -7.30 -9.44
N THR A 74 13.31 -7.73 -8.43
CA THR A 74 12.77 -9.10 -8.38
C THR A 74 11.29 -9.13 -8.81
N SER A 75 10.92 -10.11 -9.63
CA SER A 75 9.54 -10.34 -10.10
C SER A 75 8.53 -10.50 -8.95
N TRP A 76 8.99 -11.01 -7.81
CA TRP A 76 8.21 -11.21 -6.59
C TRP A 76 7.59 -9.92 -6.04
N TYR A 77 8.40 -8.87 -5.85
CA TYR A 77 7.89 -7.58 -5.38
C TYR A 77 7.02 -6.87 -6.42
N ASN A 78 7.34 -7.01 -7.71
CA ASN A 78 6.49 -6.49 -8.77
C ASN A 78 5.07 -7.06 -8.68
N TYR A 79 4.95 -8.38 -8.48
CA TYR A 79 3.67 -9.07 -8.34
C TYR A 79 2.89 -8.55 -7.12
N TYR A 80 3.49 -8.55 -5.92
CA TYR A 80 2.76 -8.16 -4.72
C TYR A 80 2.45 -6.68 -4.63
N VAL A 81 3.35 -5.80 -5.08
CA VAL A 81 3.07 -4.36 -5.15
C VAL A 81 1.92 -4.10 -6.12
N GLN A 82 1.91 -4.73 -7.29
CA GLN A 82 0.78 -4.63 -8.22
C GLN A 82 -0.51 -5.19 -7.62
N GLU A 83 -0.45 -6.30 -6.89
CA GLU A 83 -1.61 -6.86 -6.20
C GLU A 83 -2.16 -5.89 -5.16
N TYR A 84 -1.30 -5.32 -4.30
CA TYR A 84 -1.71 -4.30 -3.34
C TYR A 84 -2.32 -3.07 -4.02
N LEU A 85 -1.68 -2.51 -5.05
CA LEU A 85 -2.21 -1.33 -5.77
C LEU A 85 -3.53 -1.62 -6.48
N SER A 86 -3.74 -2.86 -6.95
CA SER A 86 -5.01 -3.31 -7.57
C SER A 86 -6.16 -3.45 -6.57
N ARG A 87 -5.82 -3.64 -5.29
CA ARG A 87 -6.73 -4.07 -4.23
C ARG A 87 -6.63 -3.19 -2.99
N SER A 88 -6.11 -1.98 -3.14
CA SER A 88 -5.79 -1.07 -2.03
C SER A 88 -7.01 -0.66 -1.19
N TYR A 89 -8.22 -1.04 -1.64
CA TYR A 89 -9.51 -0.83 -1.01
C TYR A 89 -9.92 -1.94 -0.04
N TYR A 90 -9.20 -3.06 -0.04
CA TYR A 90 -9.21 -3.98 1.08
C TYR A 90 -8.33 -3.42 2.19
N SER A 91 -8.70 -3.74 3.43
CA SER A 91 -7.85 -3.45 4.58
C SER A 91 -6.48 -4.10 4.39
N ILE A 92 -5.42 -3.42 4.82
CA ILE A 92 -4.07 -4.02 4.91
C ILE A 92 -4.03 -5.24 5.84
N THR A 93 -5.02 -5.38 6.73
CA THR A 93 -5.21 -6.56 7.60
C THR A 93 -5.98 -7.71 6.92
N ASN A 94 -6.33 -7.60 5.63
CA ASN A 94 -7.12 -8.60 4.93
C ASN A 94 -6.36 -9.94 4.83
N THR A 95 -6.98 -11.00 5.34
CA THR A 95 -6.42 -12.36 5.33
C THR A 95 -6.88 -13.20 4.14
N TYR A 96 -7.90 -12.75 3.39
CA TYR A 96 -8.44 -13.47 2.23
C TYR A 96 -7.51 -13.35 1.01
N TYR A 97 -6.79 -12.24 0.88
CA TYR A 97 -5.79 -12.01 -0.15
C TYR A 97 -4.42 -11.82 0.49
N PRO A 98 -3.66 -12.90 0.74
CA PRO A 98 -2.39 -12.80 1.48
C PRO A 98 -1.38 -11.87 0.79
N GLY A 99 -1.42 -11.76 -0.55
CA GLY A 99 -0.54 -10.88 -1.32
C GLY A 99 -0.67 -9.38 -0.99
N ILE A 100 -1.80 -8.95 -0.43
CA ILE A 100 -1.98 -7.57 0.05
C ILE A 100 -1.01 -7.26 1.19
N ALA A 101 -0.79 -8.20 2.12
CA ALA A 101 0.13 -8.01 3.23
C ALA A 101 1.60 -7.89 2.76
N TYR A 102 1.99 -8.65 1.73
CA TYR A 102 3.32 -8.53 1.14
C TYR A 102 3.46 -7.19 0.39
N GLY A 103 2.49 -6.82 -0.45
CA GLY A 103 2.53 -5.57 -1.21
C GLY A 103 2.40 -4.31 -0.34
N ALA A 104 1.78 -4.43 0.83
CA ALA A 104 1.75 -3.38 1.84
C ALA A 104 3.14 -3.04 2.42
N LEU A 105 4.23 -3.71 2.00
CA LEU A 105 5.63 -3.30 2.23
C LEU A 105 5.90 -1.83 1.93
N MET A 106 5.10 -1.22 1.05
CA MET A 106 5.19 0.21 0.72
C MET A 106 4.97 1.12 1.93
N TYR A 107 4.21 0.65 2.93
CA TYR A 107 3.99 1.37 4.17
C TYR A 107 5.24 1.44 5.08
N PRO A 108 5.85 0.31 5.50
CA PRO A 108 7.14 0.38 6.20
C PRO A 108 8.25 0.98 5.34
N LEU A 109 8.19 0.87 4.00
CA LEU A 109 9.13 1.56 3.11
C LEU A 109 8.99 3.09 3.19
N TYR A 110 7.77 3.60 3.32
CA TYR A 110 7.52 5.03 3.56
C TYR A 110 8.15 5.49 4.88
N ILE A 111 7.93 4.74 5.97
CA ILE A 111 8.52 5.04 7.28
C ILE A 111 10.06 5.01 7.18
N TYR A 112 10.60 3.98 6.54
CA TYR A 112 12.04 3.81 6.35
C TYR A 112 12.65 5.00 5.60
N THR A 113 12.00 5.44 4.53
CA THR A 113 12.52 6.49 3.63
C THR A 113 12.35 7.90 4.20
N TYR A 114 11.23 8.18 4.87
CA TYR A 114 10.82 9.55 5.17
C TYR A 114 10.64 9.86 6.65
N LEU A 115 10.53 8.86 7.52
CA LEU A 115 10.21 9.05 8.93
C LEU A 115 11.30 8.54 9.86
N GLY A 116 12.55 8.47 9.41
CA GLY A 116 13.70 8.19 10.29
C GLY A 116 14.21 6.75 10.28
N GLY A 117 13.74 5.90 9.35
CA GLY A 117 14.39 4.61 9.10
C GLY A 117 14.01 3.51 10.09
N LEU A 118 14.93 2.55 10.25
CA LEU A 118 14.82 1.46 11.21
C LEU A 118 14.64 1.91 12.66
N PRO A 119 15.26 3.00 13.16
CA PRO A 119 14.97 3.51 14.50
C PRO A 119 13.47 3.75 14.76
N THR A 120 12.76 4.34 13.80
CA THR A 120 11.31 4.60 13.92
C THR A 120 10.50 3.32 13.81
N ILE A 121 10.91 2.38 12.96
CA ILE A 121 10.25 1.08 12.89
C ILE A 121 10.47 0.29 14.18
N ARG A 122 11.66 0.38 14.76
CA ARG A 122 11.98 -0.22 16.05
C ARG A 122 11.15 0.40 17.18
N SER A 123 10.96 1.71 17.20
CA SER A 123 10.07 2.34 18.20
C SER A 123 8.63 1.85 18.09
N ILE A 124 8.12 1.58 16.87
CA ILE A 124 6.80 0.93 16.69
C ILE A 124 6.73 -0.40 17.44
N TYR A 125 7.78 -1.23 17.32
CA TYR A 125 7.83 -2.52 17.98
C TYR A 125 8.08 -2.43 19.49
N GLU A 126 8.85 -1.45 19.95
CA GLU A 126 9.27 -1.30 21.35
C GLU A 126 8.29 -0.51 22.22
N GLU A 127 7.42 0.32 21.64
CA GLU A 127 6.43 1.12 22.38
C GLU A 127 5.30 0.26 23.01
N TYR A 128 5.26 -1.05 22.76
CA TYR A 128 4.21 -1.95 23.25
C TYR A 128 4.66 -3.21 24.06
N PRO A 129 5.48 -3.11 25.14
CA PRO A 129 5.80 -4.28 25.96
C PRO A 129 4.70 -4.67 26.97
N ASP A 130 3.76 -3.77 27.33
CA ASP A 130 2.89 -3.94 28.52
C ASP A 130 1.36 -4.00 28.25
N ALA A 131 0.90 -3.95 27.00
CA ALA A 131 -0.53 -4.11 26.68
C ALA A 131 -0.86 -5.61 26.55
N GLY A 132 -1.59 -6.16 27.53
CA GLY A 132 -1.94 -7.58 27.66
C GLY A 132 -2.79 -8.21 26.54
N ASN A 133 -2.81 -7.63 25.34
CA ASN A 133 -3.34 -8.25 24.13
C ASN A 133 -2.66 -7.67 22.88
N PRO A 134 -1.88 -8.46 22.12
CA PRO A 134 -1.19 -8.03 20.89
C PRO A 134 -2.08 -7.55 19.74
N TYR A 135 -3.35 -7.95 19.76
CA TYR A 135 -4.35 -7.65 18.72
C TYR A 135 -4.70 -6.15 18.67
N ASP A 136 -4.64 -5.50 19.83
CA ASP A 136 -4.85 -4.06 19.91
C ASP A 136 -3.57 -3.38 19.42
N ALA A 137 -2.35 -3.77 19.79
CA ALA A 137 -1.10 -3.02 19.52
C ALA A 137 -0.73 -2.62 18.07
N ILE A 138 -1.18 -3.27 16.97
CA ILE A 138 -0.91 -2.78 15.59
C ILE A 138 -2.11 -2.28 14.84
N THR A 139 -3.29 -2.80 15.15
CA THR A 139 -4.50 -2.04 14.93
C THR A 139 -4.34 -0.66 15.62
N ASP A 140 -3.72 -0.63 16.81
CA ASP A 140 -3.34 0.49 17.67
C ASP A 140 -2.04 1.17 17.34
N SER A 141 -1.06 0.53 16.70
CA SER A 141 0.04 1.30 16.12
C SER A 141 -0.53 2.21 15.04
N VAL A 142 -1.48 1.73 14.23
CA VAL A 142 -2.29 2.54 13.32
C VAL A 142 -3.25 3.49 14.08
N TYR A 143 -3.54 3.29 15.38
CA TYR A 143 -4.24 4.23 16.27
C TYR A 143 -3.33 5.15 17.11
N ILE A 144 -1.99 5.01 17.10
CA ILE A 144 -1.09 6.07 17.58
C ILE A 144 -1.16 7.16 16.53
N SER A 145 -1.46 8.37 16.97
CA SER A 145 -1.59 9.57 16.13
C SER A 145 -0.54 9.62 15.03
N ASN A 146 0.73 9.33 15.33
CA ASN A 146 1.85 9.40 14.40
C ASN A 146 1.82 8.40 13.21
N TYR A 147 1.32 7.17 13.38
CA TYR A 147 1.41 6.14 12.33
C TYR A 147 0.15 6.06 11.45
N ARG A 148 -1.02 6.45 11.98
CA ARG A 148 -2.16 6.83 11.12
C ARG A 148 -1.72 7.88 10.10
N TYR A 149 -1.00 8.91 10.56
CA TYR A 149 -0.46 9.93 9.66
C TYR A 149 0.54 9.36 8.65
N ALA A 150 1.37 8.38 9.04
CA ALA A 150 2.26 7.72 8.09
C ALA A 150 1.49 6.99 6.98
N PHE A 151 0.42 6.27 7.31
CA PHE A 151 -0.40 5.59 6.29
C PHE A 151 -1.05 6.62 5.37
N LEU A 152 -1.74 7.60 5.94
CA LEU A 152 -2.43 8.66 5.20
C LEU A 152 -1.48 9.48 4.32
N ALA A 153 -0.22 9.65 4.72
CA ALA A 153 0.81 10.28 3.92
C ALA A 153 1.38 9.34 2.84
N SER A 154 1.46 8.04 3.11
CA SER A 154 2.00 7.05 2.18
C SER A 154 1.09 6.80 0.98
N VAL A 155 -0.24 6.76 1.16
CA VAL A 155 -1.18 6.40 0.08
C VAL A 155 -1.04 7.28 -1.16
N SER A 156 -0.82 8.59 -1.00
CA SER A 156 -0.63 9.49 -2.15
C SER A 156 0.70 9.27 -2.89
N ARG A 157 1.72 8.71 -2.22
CA ARG A 157 3.00 8.37 -2.85
C ARG A 157 2.97 6.98 -3.49
N ASN A 158 2.20 6.07 -2.91
CA ASN A 158 2.02 4.72 -3.43
C ASN A 158 1.32 4.70 -4.80
N TYR A 159 0.59 5.76 -5.16
CA TYR A 159 0.00 5.92 -6.50
C TYR A 159 0.99 5.76 -7.66
N LYS A 160 2.20 6.34 -7.54
CA LYS A 160 3.25 6.26 -8.57
C LYS A 160 4.61 6.06 -7.89
N PRO A 161 4.91 4.84 -7.43
CA PRO A 161 5.98 4.55 -6.46
C PRO A 161 7.36 5.01 -6.91
N VAL A 162 7.69 4.89 -8.20
CA VAL A 162 9.00 5.25 -8.79
C VAL A 162 9.39 6.71 -8.56
N ASN A 163 8.41 7.60 -8.38
CA ASN A 163 8.68 9.02 -8.19
C ASN A 163 9.05 9.34 -6.74
N TYR A 164 8.83 8.42 -5.81
CA TYR A 164 8.95 8.66 -4.38
C TYR A 164 9.93 7.69 -3.70
N TYR A 165 9.99 6.43 -4.13
CA TYR A 165 10.82 5.43 -3.47
C TYR A 165 12.01 5.05 -4.35
N THR A 166 13.21 5.11 -3.77
CA THR A 166 14.46 4.71 -4.45
C THR A 166 14.45 3.24 -4.90
N TYR A 167 13.69 2.39 -4.20
CA TYR A 167 13.58 0.96 -4.47
C TYR A 167 12.38 0.60 -5.36
N ALA A 168 11.65 1.58 -5.90
CA ALA A 168 10.54 1.30 -6.79
C ALA A 168 11.01 1.17 -8.25
N THR A 169 10.40 0.25 -9.00
CA THR A 169 10.65 0.07 -10.45
C THR A 169 9.46 0.54 -11.27
N SER A 170 9.68 0.79 -12.56
CA SER A 170 8.61 1.19 -13.48
C SER A 170 7.47 0.16 -13.58
N ALA A 171 7.74 -1.10 -13.24
CA ALA A 171 6.71 -2.14 -13.14
C ALA A 171 5.66 -1.83 -12.05
N TRP A 172 5.95 -0.96 -11.09
CA TRP A 172 5.03 -0.60 -10.00
C TRP A 172 4.14 0.59 -10.34
N GLU A 173 4.27 1.18 -11.54
CA GLU A 173 3.82 2.55 -11.75
C GLU A 173 2.31 2.78 -11.78
N THR A 174 1.48 1.81 -12.16
CA THR A 174 0.00 1.97 -12.19
C THR A 174 -0.78 0.69 -12.52
N GLY A 175 -0.12 -0.47 -12.57
CA GLY A 175 -0.77 -1.72 -12.95
C GLY A 175 -1.98 -2.00 -12.05
N SER A 176 -3.18 -1.98 -12.64
CA SER A 176 -4.47 -2.27 -11.99
C SER A 176 -5.15 -1.16 -11.17
N ILE A 177 -4.73 0.10 -11.31
CA ILE A 177 -5.53 1.25 -10.80
C ILE A 177 -6.82 1.41 -11.65
N ASN A 178 -7.94 1.83 -11.06
CA ASN A 178 -9.16 2.10 -11.82
C ASN A 178 -8.96 3.32 -12.73
N ASN A 179 -9.20 3.14 -14.02
CA ASN A 179 -9.03 4.19 -15.02
C ASN A 179 -10.38 4.54 -15.68
N PHE A 180 -10.68 5.82 -15.78
CA PHE A 180 -11.88 6.37 -16.41
C PHE A 180 -11.51 7.42 -17.44
N SER A 181 -12.19 7.39 -18.59
CA SER A 181 -12.13 8.47 -19.57
C SER A 181 -13.18 9.53 -19.23
N VAL A 182 -12.84 10.81 -19.36
CA VAL A 182 -13.81 11.91 -19.20
C VAL A 182 -14.42 12.25 -20.58
N PRO A 183 -15.73 12.53 -20.70
CA PRO A 183 -16.76 12.55 -19.66
C PRO A 183 -17.11 11.14 -19.15
N PHE A 184 -16.95 10.91 -17.84
CA PHE A 184 -17.33 9.65 -17.21
C PHE A 184 -18.80 9.74 -16.78
N ALA A 185 -19.70 9.55 -17.75
CA ALA A 185 -21.13 9.80 -17.62
C ALA A 185 -21.91 8.78 -16.75
N SER A 186 -21.26 7.73 -16.26
CA SER A 186 -21.89 6.74 -15.40
C SER A 186 -21.54 6.98 -13.93
N THR A 187 -22.35 6.39 -13.06
CA THR A 187 -22.17 6.43 -11.62
C THR A 187 -21.65 5.08 -11.17
N THR A 188 -20.50 5.05 -10.49
CA THR A 188 -19.98 3.81 -9.91
C THR A 188 -20.11 3.85 -8.40
N ASN A 189 -20.80 2.86 -7.84
CA ASN A 189 -20.79 2.60 -6.40
C ASN A 189 -19.55 1.79 -6.06
N MET A 190 -18.84 2.23 -5.04
CA MET A 190 -17.58 1.64 -4.57
C MET A 190 -17.60 1.55 -3.05
N GLY A 191 -16.78 0.66 -2.51
CA GLY A 191 -16.56 0.54 -1.08
C GLY A 191 -15.07 0.57 -0.75
N VAL A 192 -14.71 1.21 0.35
CA VAL A 192 -13.33 1.24 0.87
C VAL A 192 -13.32 0.80 2.33
N ASN A 193 -12.57 -0.27 2.63
CA ASN A 193 -12.46 -0.82 3.97
C ASN A 193 -11.71 0.14 4.90
N PRO A 194 -11.79 -0.02 6.24
CA PRO A 194 -10.97 0.72 7.18
C PRO A 194 -9.48 0.66 6.78
N MET A 195 -8.76 1.76 6.97
CA MET A 195 -7.32 1.87 6.66
C MET A 195 -6.98 1.42 5.24
N ALA A 196 -7.83 1.80 4.30
CA ALA A 196 -7.71 1.46 2.89
C ALA A 196 -8.00 2.69 2.02
N CYS A 197 -7.61 2.61 0.76
CA CYS A 197 -7.83 3.69 -0.21
C CYS A 197 -8.22 3.15 -1.59
N HIS A 198 -8.81 4.02 -2.39
CA HIS A 198 -9.14 3.71 -3.77
C HIS A 198 -8.42 4.66 -4.72
N TYR A 199 -7.58 4.16 -5.62
CA TYR A 199 -7.01 4.99 -6.67
C TYR A 199 -7.99 5.06 -7.85
N GLN A 200 -8.62 6.23 -8.05
CA GLN A 200 -9.57 6.45 -9.14
C GLN A 200 -8.97 7.48 -10.11
N ARG A 201 -8.37 7.00 -11.20
CA ARG A 201 -7.71 7.83 -12.20
C ARG A 201 -8.67 8.19 -13.33
N PHE A 202 -8.75 9.47 -13.59
CA PHE A 202 -9.44 10.05 -14.73
C PHE A 202 -8.41 10.58 -15.71
N SER A 203 -8.68 10.41 -17.00
CA SER A 203 -7.86 10.97 -18.06
C SER A 203 -8.70 11.57 -19.18
N SER A 204 -8.18 12.64 -19.79
CA SER A 204 -8.66 13.15 -21.07
C SER A 204 -7.48 13.51 -21.96
N SER A 205 -7.54 13.13 -23.23
CA SER A 205 -6.56 13.52 -24.25
C SER A 205 -7.00 14.76 -25.05
N THR A 206 -8.23 15.23 -24.84
CA THR A 206 -8.79 16.42 -25.47
C THR A 206 -9.16 17.45 -24.40
N ASN A 207 -8.95 18.74 -24.70
CA ASN A 207 -9.37 19.79 -23.80
C ASN A 207 -10.90 19.87 -23.77
N ILE A 208 -11.49 19.48 -22.65
CA ILE A 208 -12.94 19.48 -22.44
C ILE A 208 -13.43 20.71 -21.65
N GLY A 209 -12.56 21.70 -21.46
CA GLY A 209 -12.87 22.87 -20.63
C GLY A 209 -12.84 22.51 -19.15
N THR A 210 -13.95 22.68 -18.45
CA THR A 210 -14.02 22.36 -17.01
C THR A 210 -14.56 20.94 -16.84
N ALA A 211 -13.92 20.15 -15.99
CA ALA A 211 -14.44 18.86 -15.54
C ALA A 211 -14.81 18.93 -14.05
N TYR A 212 -15.89 18.26 -13.68
CA TYR A 212 -16.39 18.14 -12.31
C TYR A 212 -16.37 16.68 -11.89
N PHE A 213 -15.78 16.39 -10.73
CA PHE A 213 -15.67 15.05 -10.19
C PHE A 213 -16.31 15.03 -8.80
N THR A 214 -17.43 14.34 -8.66
CA THR A 214 -18.18 14.27 -7.41
C THR A 214 -17.97 12.94 -6.71
N VAL A 215 -17.55 13.01 -5.44
CA VAL A 215 -17.50 11.87 -4.52
C VAL A 215 -18.59 12.08 -3.47
N GLU A 216 -19.52 11.14 -3.38
CA GLU A 216 -20.65 11.20 -2.44
C GLU A 216 -20.70 9.91 -1.62
N ILE A 217 -20.67 10.02 -0.30
CA ILE A 217 -20.83 8.88 0.60
C ILE A 217 -22.28 8.40 0.54
N THR A 218 -22.46 7.10 0.38
CA THR A 218 -23.76 6.43 0.28
C THR A 218 -24.06 5.51 1.46
N SER A 219 -23.07 5.20 2.30
CA SER A 219 -23.29 4.53 3.59
C SER A 219 -23.86 5.48 4.64
N SER A 220 -24.58 4.92 5.63
CA SER A 220 -25.21 5.67 6.73
C SER A 220 -24.22 6.33 7.70
N ASP A 221 -23.00 5.80 7.77
CA ASP A 221 -21.87 6.42 8.47
C ASP A 221 -20.79 6.77 7.44
N GLY A 222 -20.53 8.06 7.29
CA GLY A 222 -19.49 8.63 6.43
C GLY A 222 -18.38 9.30 7.25
N SER A 223 -18.41 9.16 8.57
CA SER A 223 -17.35 9.67 9.42
C SER A 223 -16.02 9.00 9.05
N GLY A 224 -14.94 9.78 9.08
CA GLY A 224 -13.60 9.28 8.76
C GLY A 224 -13.25 9.18 7.27
N MET A 225 -14.04 9.75 6.35
CA MET A 225 -13.65 9.82 4.94
C MET A 225 -12.72 11.00 4.64
N MET A 226 -11.59 10.73 3.98
CA MET A 226 -10.66 11.74 3.44
C MET A 226 -10.57 11.62 1.92
N LEU A 227 -10.34 12.73 1.23
CA LEU A 227 -10.11 12.76 -0.21
C LEU A 227 -8.79 13.45 -0.51
N ASN A 228 -7.84 12.69 -1.08
CA ASN A 228 -6.64 13.24 -1.69
C ASN A 228 -6.80 13.33 -3.20
N LYS A 229 -6.04 14.23 -3.82
CA LYS A 229 -6.00 14.48 -5.25
C LYS A 229 -4.56 14.49 -5.74
N ILE A 230 -4.34 13.83 -6.87
CA ILE A 230 -3.11 13.90 -7.65
C ILE A 230 -3.47 14.41 -9.04
N THR A 231 -2.78 15.45 -9.52
CA THR A 231 -2.87 15.88 -10.92
C THR A 231 -1.56 15.57 -11.63
N GLU A 232 -1.65 15.10 -12.86
CA GLU A 232 -0.51 14.86 -13.74
C GLU A 232 -0.66 15.71 -15.00
N THR A 233 0.42 16.43 -15.36
CA THR A 233 0.49 17.18 -16.60
C THR A 233 0.80 16.29 -17.79
N ALA A 234 0.60 16.80 -19.01
CA ALA A 234 1.01 16.10 -20.23
C ALA A 234 2.50 15.73 -20.26
N THR A 235 3.35 16.49 -19.57
CA THR A 235 4.79 16.25 -19.43
C THR A 235 5.15 15.32 -18.26
N GLY A 236 4.16 14.80 -17.53
CA GLY A 236 4.36 13.86 -16.41
C GLY A 236 4.66 14.52 -15.06
N THR A 237 4.53 15.85 -14.94
CA THR A 237 4.70 16.55 -13.66
C THR A 237 3.52 16.25 -12.74
N LEU A 238 3.81 15.84 -11.50
CA LEU A 238 2.80 15.51 -10.50
C LEU A 238 2.60 16.66 -9.51
N SER A 239 1.37 16.85 -9.06
CA SER A 239 1.04 17.65 -7.87
C SER A 239 0.09 16.86 -6.97
N ILE A 240 0.41 16.80 -5.67
CA ILE A 240 -0.40 16.14 -4.65
C ILE A 240 -1.06 17.20 -3.76
N SER A 241 -2.32 16.99 -3.39
CA SER A 241 -3.03 17.83 -2.42
C SER A 241 -4.09 17.03 -1.67
N THR A 242 -4.34 17.38 -0.41
CA THR A 242 -5.56 16.94 0.29
C THR A 242 -6.70 17.88 -0.07
N VAL A 243 -7.79 17.33 -0.58
CA VAL A 243 -8.99 18.10 -0.95
C VAL A 243 -9.85 18.34 0.28
N SER A 244 -10.07 17.28 1.07
CA SER A 244 -10.81 17.36 2.32
C SER A 244 -10.39 16.24 3.26
N THR A 245 -10.39 16.52 4.56
CA THR A 245 -10.20 15.55 5.65
C THR A 245 -11.52 15.02 6.21
N SER A 246 -12.66 15.57 5.77
CA SER A 246 -14.02 15.10 6.13
C SER A 246 -15.06 15.63 5.15
N PHE A 247 -15.95 14.78 4.65
CA PHE A 247 -17.05 15.18 3.78
C PHE A 247 -18.11 14.09 3.71
N THR A 248 -19.36 14.47 3.46
CA THR A 248 -20.41 13.52 3.00
C THR A 248 -20.54 13.57 1.48
N ARG A 249 -20.31 14.73 0.89
CA ARG A 249 -20.29 14.94 -0.56
C ARG A 249 -19.29 16.05 -0.88
N ILE A 250 -18.51 15.85 -1.92
CA ILE A 250 -17.56 16.85 -2.41
C ILE A 250 -17.45 16.81 -3.91
N THR A 251 -17.34 17.98 -4.53
CA THR A 251 -17.13 18.12 -5.98
C THR A 251 -15.79 18.81 -6.20
N VAL A 252 -14.90 18.13 -6.92
CA VAL A 252 -13.62 18.68 -7.38
C VAL A 252 -13.81 19.24 -8.77
N GLN A 253 -13.58 20.54 -8.93
CA GLN A 253 -13.56 21.21 -10.23
C GLN A 253 -12.12 21.23 -10.76
N GLN A 254 -11.94 20.85 -12.02
CA GLN A 254 -10.67 20.95 -12.73
C GLN A 254 -10.87 21.71 -14.04
N ALA A 255 -10.43 22.97 -14.05
CA ALA A 255 -10.42 23.78 -15.27
C ALA A 255 -9.35 23.26 -16.26
N ASN A 256 -9.63 23.46 -17.55
CA ASN A 256 -8.78 23.11 -18.68
C ASN A 256 -8.34 21.63 -18.70
N PHE A 257 -9.21 20.70 -18.29
CA PHE A 257 -8.89 19.28 -18.20
C PHE A 257 -8.70 18.67 -19.60
N GLY A 258 -7.63 17.91 -19.78
CA GLY A 258 -7.17 17.39 -21.08
C GLY A 258 -6.32 18.37 -21.89
N SER A 259 -5.87 19.48 -21.27
CA SER A 259 -4.80 20.34 -21.80
C SER A 259 -3.55 20.25 -20.92
N THR A 260 -3.35 21.22 -20.01
CA THR A 260 -2.21 21.28 -19.08
C THR A 260 -2.22 20.09 -18.13
N ILE A 261 -3.37 19.82 -17.51
CA ILE A 261 -3.62 18.64 -16.68
C ILE A 261 -4.44 17.67 -17.53
N ASN A 262 -3.86 16.52 -17.86
CA ASN A 262 -4.54 15.49 -18.65
C ASN A 262 -4.95 14.28 -17.82
N LYS A 263 -4.46 14.17 -16.58
CA LYS A 263 -4.90 13.13 -15.64
C LYS A 263 -5.13 13.68 -14.24
N LEU A 264 -6.18 13.17 -13.61
CA LEU A 264 -6.57 13.46 -12.24
C LEU A 264 -6.79 12.12 -11.54
N THR A 265 -6.10 11.86 -10.44
CA THR A 265 -6.44 10.75 -9.57
C THR A 265 -7.07 11.28 -8.30
N LEU A 266 -8.31 10.85 -8.06
CA LEU A 266 -8.95 11.00 -6.76
C LEU A 266 -8.63 9.76 -5.92
N ILE A 267 -8.26 10.00 -4.67
CA ILE A 267 -7.91 8.95 -3.71
C ILE A 267 -8.84 9.10 -2.51
N PRO A 268 -10.04 8.50 -2.56
CA PRO A 268 -10.91 8.39 -1.40
C PRO A 268 -10.27 7.40 -0.42
N VAL A 269 -10.09 7.84 0.83
CA VAL A 269 -9.42 7.07 1.89
C VAL A 269 -10.37 6.93 3.06
N ASN A 270 -10.60 5.70 3.48
CA ASN A 270 -11.26 5.44 4.75
C ASN A 270 -10.21 5.55 5.86
N THR A 271 -10.27 6.65 6.61
CA THR A 271 -9.33 6.91 7.70
C THR A 271 -9.78 6.30 9.01
N ASN A 272 -10.94 5.66 9.05
CA ASN A 272 -11.33 4.86 10.19
C ASN A 272 -10.40 3.68 10.30
N SER A 273 -10.07 3.38 11.55
CA SER A 273 -9.08 2.42 11.92
C SER A 273 -9.73 1.12 12.42
N SER A 274 -10.99 1.21 12.87
CA SER A 274 -11.93 0.10 13.01
C SER A 274 -13.30 0.48 12.39
N GLY A 275 -14.19 -0.50 12.22
CA GLY A 275 -15.55 -0.26 11.71
C GLY A 275 -15.83 -0.88 10.34
N GLY A 276 -16.92 -0.43 9.71
CA GLY A 276 -17.42 -0.99 8.46
C GLY A 276 -16.82 -0.36 7.19
N LEU A 277 -17.10 -1.00 6.06
CA LEU A 277 -16.89 -0.48 4.72
C LEU A 277 -17.57 0.90 4.55
N ILE A 278 -16.84 1.92 4.11
CA ILE A 278 -17.48 3.18 3.65
C ILE A 278 -17.85 3.00 2.19
N CYS A 279 -19.14 3.08 1.90
CA CYS A 279 -19.66 3.05 0.54
C CYS A 279 -19.75 4.47 0.00
N TYR A 280 -19.31 4.67 -1.23
CA TYR A 280 -19.39 5.95 -1.90
C TYR A 280 -19.71 5.78 -3.38
N ARG A 281 -20.13 6.89 -3.96
CA ARG A 281 -20.52 7.07 -5.33
C ARG A 281 -19.55 8.04 -5.99
N LEU A 282 -19.09 7.68 -7.19
CA LEU A 282 -18.24 8.53 -8.02
C LEU A 282 -18.96 8.88 -9.32
N THR A 283 -18.92 10.16 -9.67
CA THR A 283 -19.48 10.70 -10.92
C THR A 283 -18.50 11.71 -11.51
N ALA A 284 -18.29 11.72 -12.83
CA ALA A 284 -17.61 12.84 -13.48
C ALA A 284 -18.44 13.43 -14.63
N SER A 285 -18.33 14.74 -14.82
CA SER A 285 -19.03 15.45 -15.88
C SER A 285 -18.18 16.60 -16.41
N THR A 286 -18.59 17.15 -17.55
CA THR A 286 -18.10 18.41 -18.12
C THR A 286 -19.04 19.55 -17.78
#